data_AF-A0A6B4JS05-F1
#
_entry.id   AF-A0A6B4JS05-F1
#
_cell.length_a   1.000
_cell.length_b   1.000
_cell.length_c   1.000
_cell.angle_alpha   90.00
_cell.angle_beta   90.00
_cell.angle_gamma   90.00
#
_symmetry.space_group_name_H-M   'P 1'
#
loop_
_entity.id
_entity.type
_entity.pdbx_description
1 polymer ?
#
loop_
_entity_poly.entity_id
_entity_poly.type
_entity_poly.pdbx_seq_one_letter_code
_entity_poly.pdbx_strand_id
1 'polypeptide(L)'
;MDIQESNNESKNFKASIIENVREVIEEEKLSAKDVKKEEVETNGQVNNYNLLYSNLKQYRYNKAKEEKIQPYMIFSNEVLEQIIKNNPKNKEELLTIKGIGKVKVDKYGDEILEAISRNDPKEKLHLALKEYRYNKSKAEEIQAYMIFTNDVLNQIVEKCPKNQDELIIIKGLGKVKIDKYGNDILEIVKRYNKV
;
A
#
# COMPACT_ATOMS: atom_id res chain seq x y z
N MET A 1 18.83 -15.09 15.49
CA MET A 1 18.38 -13.82 14.91
C MET A 1 16.90 -13.74 15.18
N ASP A 2 16.57 -12.78 16.03
CA ASP A 2 15.50 -12.87 17.03
C ASP A 2 14.12 -12.44 16.51
N ILE A 3 13.09 -13.14 16.98
CA ILE A 3 11.65 -12.84 16.78
C ILE A 3 11.27 -11.42 17.29
N GLN A 4 12.18 -10.74 17.96
CA GLN A 4 12.04 -9.36 18.43
C GLN A 4 12.28 -8.31 17.32
N GLU A 5 13.05 -8.60 16.28
CA GLU A 5 13.35 -7.63 15.21
C GLU A 5 12.16 -7.45 14.24
N SER A 6 11.47 -8.53 13.85
CA SER A 6 10.31 -8.44 12.94
C SER A 6 9.07 -7.81 13.58
N ASN A 7 8.88 -8.00 14.89
CA ASN A 7 7.84 -7.31 15.66
C ASN A 7 8.16 -5.81 15.84
N ASN A 8 9.44 -5.44 15.86
CA ASN A 8 9.87 -4.05 15.88
C ASN A 8 9.68 -3.38 14.52
N GLU A 9 9.87 -4.06 13.39
CA GLU A 9 9.63 -3.49 12.06
C GLU A 9 8.14 -3.19 11.80
N SER A 10 7.23 -4.09 12.20
CA SER A 10 5.78 -3.87 12.04
C SER A 10 5.21 -2.81 13.00
N LYS A 11 5.76 -2.72 14.23
CA LYS A 11 5.49 -1.61 15.16
C LYS A 11 6.09 -0.29 14.64
N ASN A 12 7.30 -0.31 14.10
CA ASN A 12 7.96 0.86 13.51
C ASN A 12 7.22 1.35 12.26
N PHE A 13 6.65 0.46 11.45
CA PHE A 13 5.84 0.86 10.31
C PHE A 13 4.55 1.56 10.76
N LYS A 14 3.80 0.98 11.71
CA LYS A 14 2.61 1.64 12.27
C LYS A 14 2.95 2.95 13.00
N ALA A 15 4.05 2.99 13.74
CA ALA A 15 4.52 4.18 14.45
C ALA A 15 4.96 5.28 13.46
N SER A 16 5.73 4.93 12.44
CA SER A 16 6.15 5.84 11.37
C SER A 16 4.96 6.39 10.58
N ILE A 17 3.94 5.58 10.30
CA ILE A 17 2.71 6.05 9.65
C ILE A 17 1.96 7.04 10.53
N ILE A 18 1.82 6.78 11.84
CA ILE A 18 1.16 7.70 12.78
C ILE A 18 1.97 8.98 12.96
N GLU A 19 3.29 8.89 13.01
CA GLU A 19 4.21 10.01 13.14
C GLU A 19 4.20 10.89 11.88
N ASN A 20 4.25 10.29 10.69
CA ASN A 20 4.12 10.99 9.40
C ASN A 20 2.75 11.69 9.28
N VAL A 21 1.66 11.04 9.71
CA VAL A 21 0.33 11.67 9.72
C VAL A 21 0.28 12.84 10.71
N ARG A 22 0.94 12.73 11.88
CA ARG A 22 1.02 13.82 12.86
C ARG A 22 1.85 15.00 12.37
N GLU A 23 3.00 14.75 11.75
CA GLU A 23 3.85 15.80 11.15
C GLU A 23 3.08 16.58 10.06
N VAL A 24 2.35 15.88 9.20
CA VAL A 24 1.53 16.52 8.14
C VAL A 24 0.39 17.37 8.74
N ILE A 25 -0.21 16.95 9.86
CA ILE A 25 -1.26 17.69 10.57
C ILE A 25 -0.68 18.93 11.29
N GLU A 26 0.54 18.85 11.82
CA GLU A 26 1.20 20.00 12.46
C GLU A 26 1.66 21.06 11.43
N GLU A 27 2.15 20.64 10.26
CA GLU A 27 2.55 21.58 9.19
C GLU A 27 1.34 22.32 8.57
N GLU A 28 0.15 21.71 8.49
CA GLU A 28 -1.07 22.41 8.04
C GLU A 28 -1.50 23.53 9.00
N LYS A 29 -1.15 23.46 10.29
CA LYS A 29 -1.43 24.54 11.26
C LYS A 29 -0.54 25.77 11.05
N LEU A 30 0.61 25.63 10.40
CA LEU A 30 1.58 26.71 10.19
C LEU A 30 1.39 27.46 8.85
N SER A 31 0.54 26.97 7.93
CA SER A 31 0.50 27.48 6.55
C SER A 31 -0.84 28.01 6.01
N ALA A 32 -1.98 27.95 6.70
CA ALA A 32 -3.22 28.49 6.11
C ALA A 32 -4.21 29.09 7.12
N LYS A 33 -4.31 30.43 7.12
CA LYS A 33 -5.62 31.09 7.14
C LYS A 33 -6.32 30.62 5.86
N ASP A 34 -7.56 30.13 6.01
CA ASP A 34 -8.45 29.65 4.94
C ASP A 34 -8.28 28.19 4.47
N VAL A 35 -8.60 27.22 5.33
CA VAL A 35 -9.27 25.97 4.90
C VAL A 35 -10.30 25.56 5.95
N LYS A 36 -11.54 25.33 5.50
CA LYS A 36 -12.68 24.89 6.31
C LYS A 36 -12.39 23.51 6.92
N LYS A 37 -12.70 23.39 8.22
CA LYS A 37 -12.76 22.12 8.97
C LYS A 37 -13.62 21.09 8.23
N GLU A 38 -12.99 20.04 7.71
CA GLU A 38 -13.59 18.72 7.70
C GLU A 38 -12.74 17.84 8.61
N GLU A 39 -13.19 17.76 9.86
CA GLU A 39 -12.71 16.80 10.86
C GLU A 39 -13.07 15.39 10.35
N VAL A 40 -12.08 14.60 9.95
CA VAL A 40 -12.28 13.16 9.74
C VAL A 40 -11.83 12.42 10.99
N GLU A 41 -12.72 12.44 11.98
CA GLU A 41 -12.81 11.41 12.99
C GLU A 41 -13.27 10.10 12.31
N THR A 42 -12.35 9.15 12.11
CA THR A 42 -12.73 7.75 11.90
C THR A 42 -11.86 6.86 12.78
N ASN A 43 -12.40 6.52 13.97
CA ASN A 43 -12.08 5.38 14.82
C ASN A 43 -10.96 4.46 14.29
N GLY A 44 -9.69 4.85 14.47
CA GLY A 44 -8.51 4.00 14.20
C GLY A 44 -8.37 3.42 12.79
N GLN A 45 -9.14 3.88 11.79
CA GLN A 45 -9.11 3.37 10.43
C GLN A 45 -8.52 4.43 9.50
N VAL A 46 -7.32 4.17 8.98
CA VAL A 46 -6.68 5.00 7.96
C VAL A 46 -7.38 4.72 6.63
N ASN A 47 -8.15 5.68 6.13
CA ASN A 47 -8.71 5.64 4.79
C ASN A 47 -7.57 5.54 3.74
N ASN A 48 -7.62 4.55 2.83
CA ASN A 48 -6.62 4.37 1.77
C ASN A 48 -6.45 5.63 0.90
N TYR A 49 -7.54 6.40 0.72
CA TYR A 49 -7.50 7.70 0.05
C TYR A 49 -6.58 8.68 0.77
N ASN A 50 -6.80 8.88 2.08
CA ASN A 50 -6.01 9.80 2.91
C ASN A 50 -4.54 9.37 2.97
N LEU A 51 -4.28 8.06 3.01
CA LEU A 51 -2.92 7.54 3.01
C LEU A 51 -2.20 7.80 1.68
N LEU A 52 -2.83 7.51 0.53
CA LEU A 52 -2.22 7.79 -0.77
C LEU A 52 -2.01 9.30 -0.97
N TYR A 53 -2.99 10.10 -0.58
CA TYR A 53 -2.89 11.56 -0.65
C TYR A 53 -1.71 12.07 0.16
N SER A 54 -1.59 11.64 1.42
CA SER A 54 -0.46 12.01 2.28
C SER A 54 0.87 11.57 1.68
N ASN A 55 0.96 10.34 1.17
CA ASN A 55 2.19 9.81 0.57
C ASN A 55 2.62 10.58 -0.68
N LEU A 56 1.69 10.89 -1.59
CA LEU A 56 1.99 11.66 -2.79
C LEU A 56 2.30 13.13 -2.46
N LYS A 57 1.64 13.71 -1.44
CA LYS A 57 1.96 15.05 -0.92
C LYS A 57 3.38 15.11 -0.36
N GLN A 58 3.78 14.10 0.42
CA GLN A 58 5.14 13.99 0.96
C GLN A 58 6.18 13.79 -0.14
N TYR A 59 5.91 12.90 -1.10
CA TYR A 59 6.76 12.71 -2.29
C TYR A 59 6.98 14.04 -3.03
N ARG A 60 5.89 14.77 -3.29
CA ARG A 60 5.94 16.07 -3.95
C ARG A 60 6.81 17.07 -3.20
N TYR A 61 6.68 17.12 -1.88
CA TYR A 61 7.48 18.00 -1.02
C TYR A 61 8.97 17.65 -1.08
N ASN A 62 9.31 16.37 -0.88
CA ASN A 62 10.69 15.90 -0.92
C ASN A 62 11.35 16.18 -2.29
N LYS A 63 10.63 15.87 -3.38
CA LYS A 63 11.14 16.10 -4.74
C LYS A 63 11.34 17.58 -5.04
N ALA A 64 10.41 18.42 -4.61
CA ALA A 64 10.53 19.86 -4.77
C ALA A 64 11.70 20.44 -3.97
N LYS A 65 11.96 19.93 -2.77
CA LYS A 65 13.12 20.28 -1.94
C LYS A 65 14.43 19.87 -2.62
N GLU A 66 14.51 18.66 -3.15
CA GLU A 66 15.67 18.15 -3.91
C GLU A 66 15.98 19.04 -5.12
N GLU A 67 14.93 19.43 -5.85
CA GLU A 67 15.06 20.26 -7.05
C GLU A 67 15.09 21.77 -6.78
N LYS A 68 14.98 22.18 -5.51
CA LYS A 68 14.92 23.59 -5.06
C LYS A 68 13.81 24.40 -5.75
N ILE A 69 12.66 23.78 -5.97
CA ILE A 69 11.47 24.39 -6.55
C ILE A 69 10.29 24.30 -5.58
N GLN A 70 9.17 24.93 -5.93
CA GLN A 70 7.96 24.87 -5.12
C GLN A 70 7.19 23.56 -5.38
N PRO A 71 6.56 22.93 -4.35
CA PRO A 71 5.85 21.66 -4.51
C PRO A 71 4.83 21.63 -5.65
N TYR A 72 4.04 22.70 -5.81
CA TYR A 72 3.01 22.78 -6.86
C TYR A 72 3.60 22.76 -8.29
N MET A 73 4.90 23.04 -8.46
CA MET A 73 5.56 22.99 -9.77
C MET A 73 5.79 21.54 -10.24
N ILE A 74 5.97 20.60 -9.31
CA ILE A 74 6.02 19.15 -9.62
C ILE A 74 4.65 18.73 -10.16
N PHE A 75 3.59 18.92 -9.36
CA PHE A 75 2.19 18.83 -9.80
C PHE A 75 1.23 19.53 -8.81
N SER A 76 0.07 19.96 -9.29
CA SER A 76 -0.94 20.67 -8.49
C SER A 76 -1.73 19.70 -7.59
N ASN A 77 -2.50 20.26 -6.65
CA ASN A 77 -3.43 19.46 -5.83
C ASN A 77 -4.53 18.81 -6.69
N GLU A 78 -5.00 19.50 -7.73
CA GLU A 78 -5.94 18.92 -8.69
C GLU A 78 -5.36 17.66 -9.35
N VAL A 79 -4.08 17.69 -9.73
CA VAL A 79 -3.41 16.51 -10.29
C VAL A 79 -3.30 15.38 -9.26
N LEU A 80 -2.98 15.68 -8.00
CA LEU A 80 -2.98 14.68 -6.91
C LEU A 80 -4.33 13.95 -6.81
N GLU A 81 -5.42 14.71 -6.75
CA GLU A 81 -6.77 14.15 -6.67
C GLU A 81 -7.10 13.31 -7.91
N GLN A 82 -6.71 13.76 -9.10
CA GLN A 82 -6.90 13.00 -10.33
C GLN A 82 -6.09 11.70 -10.34
N ILE A 83 -4.84 11.70 -9.87
CA ILE A 83 -4.03 10.49 -9.76
C ILE A 83 -4.73 9.47 -8.84
N ILE A 84 -5.19 9.91 -7.67
CA ILE A 84 -5.85 9.03 -6.69
C ILE A 84 -7.16 8.48 -7.28
N LYS A 85 -7.95 9.35 -7.91
CA LYS A 85 -9.24 8.98 -8.50
C LYS A 85 -9.12 7.99 -9.66
N ASN A 86 -8.14 8.19 -10.54
CA ASN A 86 -7.96 7.36 -11.74
C ASN A 86 -7.06 6.14 -11.49
N ASN A 87 -6.29 6.10 -10.40
CA ASN A 87 -5.43 4.98 -10.00
C ASN A 87 -4.56 4.40 -11.16
N PRO A 88 -3.77 5.24 -11.86
CA PRO A 88 -3.04 4.83 -13.04
C PRO A 88 -2.01 3.74 -12.72
N LYS A 89 -1.91 2.73 -13.59
CA LYS A 89 -1.04 1.55 -13.42
C LYS A 89 0.21 1.57 -14.30
N ASN A 90 0.30 2.50 -15.23
CA ASN A 90 1.43 2.66 -16.13
C ASN A 90 1.59 4.12 -16.60
N LYS A 91 2.69 4.39 -17.31
CA LYS A 91 3.01 5.73 -17.83
C LYS A 91 1.98 6.24 -18.83
N GLU A 92 1.36 5.36 -19.62
CA GLU A 92 0.34 5.73 -20.60
C GLU A 92 -0.93 6.24 -19.90
N GLU A 93 -1.37 5.56 -18.85
CA GLU A 93 -2.49 6.01 -18.02
C GLU A 93 -2.16 7.31 -17.28
N LEU A 94 -0.93 7.49 -16.78
CA LEU A 94 -0.50 8.76 -16.20
C LEU A 94 -0.58 9.93 -17.18
N LEU A 95 -0.29 9.72 -18.47
CA LEU A 95 -0.39 10.75 -19.51
C LEU A 95 -1.84 11.19 -19.77
N THR A 96 -2.83 10.38 -19.41
CA THR A 96 -4.24 10.75 -19.53
C THR A 96 -4.68 11.77 -18.46
N ILE A 97 -3.90 11.93 -17.39
CA ILE A 97 -4.18 12.86 -16.30
C ILE A 97 -3.90 14.29 -16.76
N LYS A 98 -4.95 15.11 -16.81
CA LYS A 98 -4.83 16.54 -17.15
C LYS A 98 -3.85 17.23 -16.19
N GLY A 99 -2.78 17.82 -16.75
CA GLY A 99 -1.72 18.48 -15.98
C GLY A 99 -0.43 17.66 -15.81
N ILE A 100 -0.43 16.40 -16.27
CA ILE A 100 0.75 15.54 -16.38
C ILE A 100 1.12 15.38 -17.87
N GLY A 101 2.15 16.11 -18.31
CA GLY A 101 2.70 15.96 -19.66
C GLY A 101 3.87 14.97 -19.69
N LYS A 102 4.34 14.61 -20.90
CA LYS A 102 5.46 13.68 -21.12
C LYS A 102 6.69 13.96 -20.26
N VAL A 103 7.13 15.22 -20.20
CA VAL A 103 8.28 15.64 -19.37
C VAL A 103 8.11 15.25 -17.90
N LYS A 104 6.91 15.39 -17.34
CA LYS A 104 6.63 15.02 -15.94
C LYS A 104 6.55 13.52 -15.75
N VAL A 105 5.99 12.79 -16.73
CA VAL A 105 5.95 11.31 -16.69
C VAL A 105 7.36 10.72 -16.77
N ASP A 106 8.20 11.26 -17.63
CA ASP A 106 9.58 10.80 -17.77
C ASP A 106 10.39 11.05 -16.50
N LYS A 107 10.11 12.17 -15.80
CA LYS A 107 10.87 12.59 -14.63
C LYS A 107 10.35 12.05 -13.30
N TYR A 108 9.04 11.91 -13.15
CA TYR A 108 8.37 11.59 -11.88
C TYR A 108 7.47 10.35 -11.97
N GLY A 109 7.18 9.86 -13.17
CA GLY A 109 6.16 8.84 -13.39
C GLY A 109 6.46 7.53 -12.67
N ASP A 110 7.72 7.08 -12.66
CA ASP A 110 8.10 5.83 -11.99
C ASP A 110 7.87 5.90 -10.47
N GLU A 111 8.29 7.00 -9.83
CA GLU A 111 8.11 7.21 -8.38
C GLU A 111 6.62 7.39 -8.00
N ILE A 112 5.85 8.08 -8.85
CA ILE A 112 4.40 8.24 -8.67
C ILE A 112 3.69 6.88 -8.77
N LEU A 113 3.99 6.08 -9.80
CA LEU A 113 3.41 4.75 -9.99
C LEU A 113 3.78 3.82 -8.83
N GLU A 114 5.01 3.91 -8.33
CA GLU A 114 5.44 3.17 -7.16
C GLU A 114 4.64 3.55 -5.91
N ALA A 115 4.45 4.85 -5.66
CA ALA A 115 3.64 5.33 -4.53
C ALA A 115 2.19 4.86 -4.61
N ILE A 116 1.60 4.84 -5.81
CA ILE A 116 0.25 4.31 -6.06
C ILE A 116 0.21 2.80 -5.81
N SER A 117 1.14 2.05 -6.40
CA SER A 117 1.22 0.60 -6.29
C SER A 117 1.35 0.15 -4.84
N ARG A 118 2.25 0.77 -4.06
CA ARG A 118 2.41 0.49 -2.62
C ARG A 118 1.14 0.75 -1.82
N ASN A 119 0.26 1.63 -2.28
CA ASN A 119 -1.00 1.89 -1.61
C ASN A 119 -2.15 0.98 -2.07
N ASP A 120 -1.98 0.23 -3.15
CA ASP A 120 -2.99 -0.70 -3.68
C ASP A 120 -3.27 -1.81 -2.64
N PRO A 121 -4.53 -2.01 -2.22
CA PRO A 121 -4.89 -3.07 -1.29
C PRO A 121 -4.43 -4.46 -1.74
N LYS A 122 -4.41 -4.73 -3.05
CA LYS A 122 -3.93 -6.00 -3.60
C LYS A 122 -2.42 -6.15 -3.46
N GLU A 123 -1.66 -5.08 -3.67
CA GLU A 123 -0.20 -5.10 -3.47
C GLU A 123 0.13 -5.28 -1.99
N LYS A 124 -0.58 -4.59 -1.09
CA LYS A 124 -0.44 -4.78 0.36
C LYS A 124 -0.77 -6.21 0.78
N LEU A 125 -1.82 -6.81 0.21
CA LEU A 125 -2.17 -8.20 0.42
C LEU A 125 -1.07 -9.15 -0.09
N HIS A 126 -0.51 -8.88 -1.28
CA HIS A 126 0.57 -9.66 -1.86
C HIS A 126 1.80 -9.67 -0.95
N LEU A 127 2.23 -8.50 -0.49
CA LEU A 127 3.35 -8.33 0.43
C LEU A 127 3.09 -9.05 1.77
N ALA A 128 1.90 -8.92 2.34
CA ALA A 128 1.54 -9.61 3.58
C ALA A 128 1.55 -11.13 3.45
N LEU A 129 1.07 -11.68 2.32
CA LEU A 129 1.13 -13.12 2.07
C LEU A 129 2.56 -13.61 1.83
N LYS A 130 3.39 -12.80 1.17
CA LYS A 130 4.82 -13.10 0.95
C LYS A 130 5.58 -13.13 2.28
N GLU A 131 5.32 -12.16 3.15
CA GLU A 131 5.89 -12.08 4.50
C GLU A 131 5.41 -13.26 5.37
N TYR A 132 4.10 -13.55 5.38
CA TYR A 132 3.56 -14.71 6.07
C TYR A 132 4.24 -15.99 5.63
N ARG A 133 4.38 -16.19 4.31
CA ARG A 133 5.02 -17.36 3.73
C ARG A 133 6.47 -17.51 4.19
N TYR A 134 7.22 -16.40 4.19
CA TYR A 134 8.61 -16.37 4.64
C TYR A 134 8.71 -16.74 6.13
N ASN A 135 7.92 -16.08 6.98
CA ASN A 135 7.94 -16.30 8.42
C ASN A 135 7.53 -17.74 8.77
N LYS A 136 6.48 -18.26 8.13
CA LYS A 136 6.03 -19.64 8.34
C LYS A 136 7.08 -20.66 7.89
N SER A 137 7.73 -20.42 6.76
CA SER A 137 8.77 -21.33 6.28
C SER A 137 9.99 -21.33 7.20
N LYS A 138 10.35 -20.19 7.80
CA LYS A 138 11.40 -20.12 8.83
C LYS A 138 11.00 -20.84 10.11
N ALA A 139 9.77 -20.65 10.58
CA ALA A 139 9.27 -21.32 11.78
C ALA A 139 9.19 -22.85 11.64
N GLU A 140 8.96 -23.34 10.42
CA GLU A 140 8.87 -24.78 10.13
C GLU A 140 10.16 -25.34 9.50
N GLU A 141 11.23 -24.54 9.40
CA GLU A 141 12.53 -24.91 8.81
C GLU A 141 12.44 -25.51 7.38
N ILE A 142 11.48 -25.04 6.59
CA ILE A 142 11.26 -25.47 5.21
C ILE A 142 11.42 -24.32 4.22
N GLN A 143 11.50 -24.66 2.93
CA GLN A 143 11.59 -23.67 1.86
C GLN A 143 10.22 -22.98 1.65
N ALA A 144 10.21 -21.66 1.41
CA ALA A 144 8.98 -20.87 1.33
C ALA A 144 7.92 -21.41 0.36
N TYR A 145 8.32 -21.89 -0.81
CA TYR A 145 7.37 -22.44 -1.79
C TYR A 145 6.68 -23.72 -1.31
N MET A 146 7.21 -24.42 -0.30
CA MET A 146 6.59 -25.61 0.29
C MET A 146 5.34 -25.26 1.10
N ILE A 147 5.24 -24.02 1.63
CA ILE A 147 4.00 -23.48 2.19
C ILE A 147 3.00 -23.31 1.04
N PHE A 148 3.29 -22.41 0.10
CA PHE A 148 2.58 -22.29 -1.18
C PHE A 148 3.44 -21.59 -2.25
N THR A 149 3.18 -21.88 -3.52
CA THR A 149 3.95 -21.35 -4.65
C THR A 149 3.61 -19.88 -4.93
N ASN A 150 4.43 -19.20 -5.74
CA ASN A 150 4.11 -17.84 -6.21
C ASN A 150 2.79 -17.80 -7.00
N ASP A 151 2.50 -18.85 -7.76
CA ASP A 151 1.25 -18.98 -8.51
C ASP A 151 0.03 -19.01 -7.57
N VAL A 152 0.08 -19.81 -6.50
CA VAL A 152 -0.97 -19.83 -5.47
C VAL A 152 -1.11 -18.47 -4.79
N LEU A 153 0.00 -17.80 -4.47
CA LEU A 153 -0.01 -16.45 -3.89
C LEU A 153 -0.75 -15.47 -4.80
N ASN A 154 -0.39 -15.44 -6.08
CA ASN A 154 -1.04 -14.56 -7.06
C ASN A 154 -2.53 -14.88 -7.20
N GLN A 155 -2.90 -16.16 -7.26
CA GLN A 155 -4.30 -16.58 -7.31
C GLN A 155 -5.10 -16.14 -6.06
N ILE A 156 -4.49 -16.17 -4.86
CA ILE A 156 -5.14 -15.67 -3.62
C ILE A 156 -5.38 -14.16 -3.71
N VAL A 157 -4.39 -13.40 -4.19
CA VAL A 157 -4.50 -11.93 -4.36
C VAL A 157 -5.56 -11.56 -5.41
N GLU A 158 -5.66 -12.35 -6.49
CA GLU A 158 -6.63 -12.11 -7.55
C GLU A 158 -8.06 -12.47 -7.15
N LYS A 159 -8.24 -13.65 -6.52
CA LYS A 159 -9.56 -14.20 -6.18
C LYS A 159 -10.10 -13.71 -4.84
N CYS A 160 -9.24 -13.18 -3.96
CA CYS A 160 -9.60 -12.70 -2.61
C CYS A 160 -10.55 -13.64 -1.85
N PRO A 161 -10.14 -14.91 -1.58
CA PRO A 161 -11.01 -15.93 -1.01
C PRO A 161 -11.52 -15.53 0.38
N LYS A 162 -12.81 -15.75 0.63
CA LYS A 162 -13.49 -15.38 1.89
C LYS A 162 -13.70 -16.55 2.85
N ASN A 163 -13.56 -17.78 2.36
CA ASN A 163 -13.77 -19.02 3.10
C ASN A 163 -12.86 -20.14 2.57
N GLN A 164 -12.84 -21.27 3.26
CA GLN A 164 -12.01 -22.42 2.89
C GLN A 164 -12.45 -23.08 1.58
N ASP A 165 -13.75 -23.04 1.24
CA ASP A 165 -14.26 -23.59 0.00
C ASP A 165 -13.71 -22.83 -1.22
N GLU A 166 -13.59 -21.51 -1.13
CA GLU A 166 -12.96 -20.67 -2.15
C GLU A 166 -11.44 -20.91 -2.23
N LEU A 167 -10.77 -21.24 -1.11
CA LEU A 167 -9.36 -21.63 -1.12
C LEU A 167 -9.12 -22.97 -1.82
N ILE A 168 -10.05 -23.93 -1.69
CA ILE A 168 -9.97 -25.24 -2.36
C ILE A 168 -9.93 -25.09 -3.89
N ILE A 169 -10.57 -24.06 -4.44
CA ILE A 169 -10.60 -23.78 -5.89
C ILE A 169 -9.21 -23.31 -6.40
N ILE A 170 -8.31 -22.89 -5.51
CA ILE A 170 -6.98 -22.41 -5.87
C ILE A 170 -6.07 -23.59 -6.22
N LYS A 171 -5.71 -23.69 -7.50
CA LYS A 171 -4.86 -24.78 -8.00
C LYS A 171 -3.50 -24.71 -7.31
N GLY A 172 -3.04 -25.84 -6.77
CA GLY A 172 -1.77 -25.94 -6.06
C GLY A 172 -1.86 -25.79 -4.54
N LEU A 173 -3.04 -25.46 -4.00
CA LEU A 173 -3.33 -25.47 -2.57
C LEU A 173 -4.19 -26.69 -2.19
N GLY A 174 -3.53 -27.80 -1.85
CA GLY A 174 -4.22 -29.04 -1.46
C GLY A 174 -4.83 -28.99 -0.06
N LYS A 175 -5.79 -29.89 0.22
CA LYS A 175 -6.54 -29.94 1.50
C LYS A 175 -5.65 -29.88 2.75
N VAL A 176 -4.55 -30.63 2.78
CA VAL A 176 -3.59 -30.64 3.90
C VAL A 176 -3.04 -29.24 4.21
N LYS A 177 -2.73 -28.46 3.17
CA LYS A 177 -2.21 -27.09 3.33
C LYS A 177 -3.32 -26.12 3.74
N ILE A 178 -4.54 -26.33 3.29
CA ILE A 178 -5.70 -25.53 3.70
C ILE A 178 -6.02 -25.76 5.17
N ASP A 179 -6.01 -27.01 5.62
CA ASP A 179 -6.23 -27.35 7.02
C ASP A 179 -5.15 -26.71 7.92
N LYS A 180 -3.91 -26.62 7.44
CA LYS A 180 -2.77 -26.09 8.20
C LYS A 180 -2.61 -24.56 8.15
N TYR A 181 -2.86 -23.94 7.00
CA TYR A 181 -2.57 -22.50 6.75
C TYR A 181 -3.80 -21.68 6.35
N GLY A 182 -4.92 -22.34 6.02
CA GLY A 182 -6.09 -21.68 5.44
C GLY A 182 -6.68 -20.61 6.34
N ASN A 183 -6.77 -20.84 7.65
CA ASN A 183 -7.29 -19.86 8.60
C ASN A 183 -6.42 -18.59 8.65
N ASP A 184 -5.10 -18.74 8.71
CA ASP A 184 -4.15 -17.62 8.70
C ASP A 184 -4.27 -16.80 7.40
N ILE A 185 -4.33 -17.50 6.24
CA ILE A 185 -4.48 -16.88 4.92
C ILE A 185 -5.79 -16.08 4.84
N LEU A 186 -6.91 -16.65 5.30
CA LEU A 186 -8.21 -15.97 5.29
C LEU A 186 -8.23 -14.76 6.22
N GLU A 187 -7.55 -14.83 7.37
CA GLU A 187 -7.43 -13.68 8.27
C GLU A 187 -6.64 -12.53 7.60
N ILE A 188 -5.54 -12.85 6.92
CA ILE A 188 -4.76 -11.88 6.15
C ILE A 188 -5.62 -11.27 5.05
N VAL A 189 -6.30 -12.08 4.22
CA VAL A 189 -7.17 -11.59 3.15
C VAL A 189 -8.27 -10.68 3.72
N LYS A 190 -8.92 -11.08 4.82
CA LYS A 190 -9.98 -10.29 5.47
C LYS A 190 -9.49 -8.93 5.96
N ARG A 191 -8.23 -8.82 6.39
CA ARG A 191 -7.62 -7.56 6.84
C ARG A 191 -7.48 -6.54 5.72
N TYR A 192 -7.19 -6.99 4.50
CA TYR A 192 -6.95 -6.12 3.35
C TYR A 192 -8.15 -5.97 2.41
N ASN A 193 -9.17 -6.82 2.55
CA ASN A 193 -10.40 -6.79 1.73
C ASN A 193 -11.58 -6.05 2.40
N LYS A 194 -11.42 -5.58 3.65
CA LYS A 194 -12.37 -4.66 4.31
C LYS A 194 -11.99 -3.22 3.97
N VAL A 195 -12.38 -2.78 2.77
CA VAL A 195 -12.44 -1.37 2.38
C VAL A 195 -13.90 -0.96 2.30
#